data_AF-X1B768-F1
#
_entry.id   AF-X1B768-F1
#
_cell.length_a   1.000
_cell.length_b   1.000
_cell.length_c   1.000
_cell.angle_alpha   90.00
_cell.angle_beta   90.00
_cell.angle_gamma   90.00
#
_symmetry.space_group_name_H-M   'P 1'
#
loop_
_entity.id
_entity.type
_entity.pdbx_description
1 polymer ?
#
loop_
_entity_poly.entity_id
_entity_poly.type
_entity_poly.pdbx_seq_one_letter_code
_entity_poly.pdbx_strand_id
1 'polypeptide(L)' 'KRRAEEKLKESEEKFSKAFHSSPNLMAITRMEDGYYVDVNETYIQTLGYNREELFMLCIG' A
#
# COMPACT_ATOMS: atom_id res chain seq x y z
N LYS A 1 24.70 -13.90 1.27
CA LYS A 1 23.93 -12.80 1.89
C LYS A 1 23.55 -11.73 0.87
N ARG A 2 24.52 -11.03 0.28
CA ARG A 2 24.32 -9.92 -0.67
C ARG A 2 23.33 -10.18 -1.83
N ARG A 3 23.46 -11.31 -2.56
CA ARG A 3 22.54 -11.66 -3.67
C ARG A 3 21.09 -11.95 -3.23
N ALA A 4 20.88 -12.41 -2.00
CA ALA A 4 19.52 -12.67 -1.49
C ALA A 4 18.83 -11.36 -1.10
N GLU A 5 19.57 -10.43 -0.48
CA GLU A 5 19.11 -9.08 -0.15
C GLU A 5 18.81 -8.27 -1.42
N GLU A 6 19.66 -8.36 -2.45
CA GLU A 6 19.45 -7.71 -3.75
C GLU A 6 18.17 -8.20 -4.45
N LYS A 7 17.95 -9.52 -4.47
CA LYS A 7 16.73 -10.10 -5.05
C LYS A 7 15.48 -9.70 -4.27
N LEU A 8 15.57 -9.66 -2.93
CA LEU A 8 14.47 -9.20 -2.08
C LEU A 8 14.11 -7.74 -2.42
N LYS A 9 15.11 -6.86 -2.43
CA LYS A 9 14.92 -5.44 -2.77
C LYS A 9 14.32 -5.25 -4.16
N GLU A 10 14.81 -5.99 -5.16
CA GLU A 10 14.27 -5.91 -6.52
C GLU A 10 12.79 -6.36 -6.57
N SER A 11 12.43 -7.39 -5.80
CA SER A 11 11.04 -7.85 -5.72
C SER A 11 10.12 -6.84 -5.02
N GLU A 12 10.60 -6.21 -3.95
CA GLU A 12 9.88 -5.15 -3.23
C GLU A 12 9.67 -3.92 -4.11
N GLU A 13 10.70 -3.49 -4.86
CA GLU A 13 10.59 -2.38 -5.80
C GLU A 13 9.61 -2.67 -6.93
N LYS A 14 9.62 -3.89 -7.49
CA LYS A 14 8.66 -4.29 -8.53
C LYS A 14 7.24 -4.32 -7.99
N PHE A 15 7.04 -4.88 -6.81
CA PHE A 15 5.74 -4.89 -6.15
C PHE A 15 5.23 -3.47 -5.89
N SER A 16 6.07 -2.63 -5.27
CA SER A 16 5.73 -1.24 -4.96
C SER A 16 5.34 -0.47 -6.22
N LYS A 17 6.12 -0.59 -7.30
CA LYS A 17 5.79 0.04 -8.59
C LYS A 17 4.45 -0.44 -9.13
N ALA A 18 4.24 -1.76 -9.21
CA ALA A 18 2.99 -2.32 -9.74
C ALA A 18 1.77 -1.94 -8.90
N PHE A 19 1.91 -1.92 -7.58
CA PHE A 19 0.86 -1.54 -6.64
C PHE A 19 0.48 -0.07 -6.79
N HIS A 20 1.48 0.84 -6.76
CA HIS A 20 1.23 2.28 -6.84
C HIS A 20 0.84 2.77 -8.24
N SER A 21 1.31 2.11 -9.31
CA SER A 21 0.95 2.48 -10.69
C SER A 21 -0.36 1.86 -11.17
N SER A 22 -0.98 0.99 -10.38
CA SER A 22 -2.24 0.35 -10.75
C SER A 22 -3.36 1.39 -10.83
N PRO A 23 -4.16 1.43 -11.91
CA PRO A 23 -5.28 2.37 -12.05
C PRO A 23 -6.50 1.98 -11.20
N ASN A 24 -6.45 0.84 -10.50
CA ASN A 24 -7.52 0.39 -9.62
C ASN A 24 -7.30 0.89 -8.20
N LEU A 25 -8.39 1.09 -7.47
CA LEU A 25 -8.32 1.35 -6.03
C LEU A 25 -7.80 0.08 -5.33
N MET A 26 -6.65 0.19 -4.66
CA MET A 26 -6.04 -0.92 -3.95
C MET A 26 -5.69 -0.52 -2.52
N ALA A 27 -6.02 -1.41 -1.59
CA ALA A 27 -5.68 -1.29 -0.18
C ALA A 27 -5.17 -2.65 0.33
N ILE A 28 -4.18 -2.59 1.20
CA ILE A 28 -3.72 -3.73 2.00
C ILE A 28 -4.23 -3.47 3.41
N THR A 29 -4.94 -4.43 3.98
CA THR A 29 -5.47 -4.34 5.33
C THR A 29 -5.02 -5.53 6.17
N ARG A 30 -4.95 -5.34 7.48
CA ARG A 30 -4.82 -6.44 8.44
C ARG A 30 -6.16 -7.14 8.55
N MET A 31 -6.19 -8.45 8.32
CA MET A 31 -7.43 -9.24 8.36
C MET A 31 -8.12 -9.22 9.73
N GLU A 32 -7.34 -9.10 10.81
CA GLU A 32 -7.83 -9.26 12.18
C GLU A 32 -8.74 -8.13 12.65
N ASP A 33 -8.48 -6.91 12.21
CA ASP A 33 -9.23 -5.71 12.61
C ASP A 33 -9.57 -4.77 11.45
N GLY A 34 -9.23 -5.14 10.21
CA GLY A 34 -9.54 -4.38 9.00
C GLY A 34 -8.71 -3.11 8.81
N TYR A 35 -7.72 -2.85 9.66
CA TYR A 35 -6.93 -1.63 9.57
C TYR A 35 -6.12 -1.60 8.29
N TYR A 36 -6.09 -0.43 7.64
CA TYR A 36 -5.16 -0.19 6.56
C TYR A 36 -3.73 -0.47 7.01
N VAL A 37 -2.95 -1.03 6.11
CA VAL A 37 -1.50 -1.21 6.19
C VAL A 37 -0.85 -0.33 5.12
N ASP A 38 -1.43 -0.32 3.92
CA ASP A 38 -1.06 0.59 2.83
C ASP A 38 -2.22 0.77 1.86
N VAL A 39 -2.20 1.88 1.11
CA VAL A 39 -3.12 2.18 0.02
C VAL A 39 -2.33 2.74 -1.16
N ASN A 40 -2.77 2.41 -2.38
CA ASN A 40 -2.08 2.88 -3.58
C ASN A 40 -2.40 4.36 -3.89
N GLU A 41 -1.65 4.95 -4.83
CA GLU A 41 -1.83 6.38 -5.17
C GLU A 41 -3.23 6.67 -5.69
N THR A 42 -3.78 5.78 -6.53
CA THR A 42 -5.14 5.93 -7.07
C THR A 42 -6.19 5.94 -5.97
N TYR A 43 -6.01 5.16 -4.90
CA TYR A 43 -6.91 5.15 -3.75
C TYR A 43 -7.03 6.55 -3.11
N ILE A 44 -5.88 7.16 -2.81
CA ILE A 44 -5.76 8.49 -2.20
C ILE A 44 -6.34 9.55 -3.15
N GLN A 45 -5.94 9.55 -4.42
CA GLN A 45 -6.36 10.54 -5.40
C GLN A 45 -7.86 10.49 -5.69
N THR A 46 -8.45 9.29 -5.71
CA THR A 46 -9.87 9.11 -6.04
C THR A 46 -10.78 9.48 -4.87
N LEU A 47 -10.41 9.10 -3.64
CA LEU A 47 -11.24 9.38 -2.47
C LEU A 47 -10.97 10.76 -1.87
N GLY A 48 -9.87 11.42 -2.26
CA GLY A 48 -9.54 12.78 -1.83
C GLY A 48 -9.03 12.88 -0.40
N TYR A 49 -8.81 11.75 0.28
CA TYR A 49 -8.20 11.68 1.60
C TYR A 49 -6.70 11.48 1.49
N ASN A 50 -5.93 12.13 2.37
CA ASN A 50 -4.54 11.74 2.56
C ASN A 50 -4.45 10.42 3.35
N ARG A 51 -3.27 9.80 3.36
CA ARG A 51 -3.05 8.52 4.06
C ARG A 51 -3.45 8.62 5.53
N GLU A 52 -2.99 9.64 6.25
CA GLU A 52 -3.25 9.79 7.68
C GLU A 52 -4.75 9.85 8.00
N GLU A 53 -5.52 10.61 7.21
CA GLU A 53 -6.98 10.70 7.33
C GLU A 53 -7.64 9.33 7.15
N LEU A 54 -7.17 8.56 6.18
CA LEU A 54 -7.70 7.23 5.91
C LEU A 54 -7.43 6.25 7.05
N PHE A 55 -6.22 6.30 7.62
CA PHE A 55 -5.87 5.49 8.78
C PHE A 55 -6.73 5.86 9.99
N MET A 56 -7.01 7.15 10.22
CA MET A 56 -7.88 7.60 11.32
C MET A 56 -9.33 7.15 11.18
N LEU A 57 -9.89 7.17 9.96
CA LEU A 57 -11.27 6.74 9.69
C LEU A 57 -11.53 5.26 9.99
N CYS A 58 -10.50 4.42 9.95
CA CYS A 58 -10.62 2.99 10.28
C CYS A 58 -10.56 2.68 11.77
N ILE A 59 -10.15 3.62 12.64
CA ILE A 59 -10.00 3.40 14.09
C ILE A 59 -11.28 3.74 14.86
N GLY A 60 -12.45 3.65 14.22
CA GLY A 60 -13.75 3.94 14.83
C GLY A 60 -14.02 3.13 16.09
#